data_AF-A0A1Z9T364-F1
#
_entry.id   AF-A0A1Z9T364-F1
#
_cell.length_a   1.000
_cell.length_b   1.000
_cell.length_c   1.000
_cell.angle_alpha   90.00
_cell.angle_beta   90.00
_cell.angle_gamma   90.00
#
_symmetry.space_group_name_H-M   'P 1'
#
loop_
_entity.id
_entity.type
_entity.pdbx_description
1 polymer ?
#
loop_
_entity_poly.entity_id
_entity_poly.type
_entity_poly.pdbx_seq_one_letter_code
_entity_poly.pdbx_strand_id
1 'polypeptide(L)'
;MNDNLLFKQLYDQTSGTYTYLLADKVSGQAVLIDSVFEQHNRDYSLIQELELSLIACLETHCHADHVTGAWLLKHRTNCQIAASTDSGIDPLDKSVSHGDENSFGSFALKVIATPGHTDGCVSYLLNDQSMVFTGDTLLIRGCGRTDFQQGSANKLYHSIKELLFALPDDCIVFPAHDYAGRTSSTIGEEKRHNPRIGGQANETDFVGFMENMNLPHPKQLDIAVPANLKAGKPDDDELPRTPRWAPVTTTYSGVLEVAPEWVAANLNGVHVLDVRTQAEIDEESAQIEGAQHIPIDKLGARLDEVPTGKPVMTICRSGKRSVLAFNLLRQTGRDEVANINGGFLRWYGEGLPTS
;
A
#
# COMPACT_ATOMS: atom_id res chain seq x y z
N MET A 1 -22.37 5.56 -3.49
CA MET A 1 -21.46 4.40 -3.53
C MET A 1 -22.26 3.18 -3.10
N ASN A 2 -22.10 2.06 -3.80
CA ASN A 2 -22.71 0.79 -3.43
C ASN A 2 -22.19 0.36 -2.03
N ASP A 3 -23.10 0.05 -1.10
CA ASP A 3 -22.75 -0.28 0.29
C ASP A 3 -21.84 -1.53 0.41
N ASN A 4 -21.85 -2.39 -0.61
CA ASN A 4 -21.02 -3.60 -0.67
C ASN A 4 -19.60 -3.35 -1.21
N LEU A 5 -19.31 -2.16 -1.77
CA LEU A 5 -17.96 -1.80 -2.18
C LEU A 5 -17.17 -1.30 -0.96
N LEU A 6 -16.05 -1.93 -0.67
CA LEU A 6 -15.01 -1.39 0.19
C LEU A 6 -14.02 -0.60 -0.68
N PHE A 7 -13.71 0.62 -0.25
CA PHE A 7 -12.75 1.48 -0.92
C PHE A 7 -11.79 2.09 0.11
N LYS A 8 -10.48 1.99 -0.15
CA LYS A 8 -9.44 2.70 0.59
C LYS A 8 -8.48 3.36 -0.39
N GLN A 9 -8.24 4.65 -0.18
CA GLN A 9 -7.17 5.40 -0.82
C GLN A 9 -6.02 5.51 0.19
N LEU A 10 -4.85 5.01 -0.21
CA LEU A 10 -3.61 5.03 0.56
C LEU A 10 -2.64 5.98 -0.13
N TYR A 11 -1.74 6.60 0.63
CA TYR A 11 -0.82 7.61 0.08
C TYR A 11 0.61 7.30 0.50
N ASP A 12 1.54 7.31 -0.46
CA ASP A 12 2.97 7.34 -0.20
C ASP A 12 3.48 8.79 -0.21
N GLN A 13 4.09 9.21 0.89
CA GLN A 13 4.56 10.60 1.05
C GLN A 13 5.83 10.89 0.25
N THR A 14 6.61 9.86 -0.12
CA THR A 14 7.91 10.01 -0.75
C THR A 14 7.77 10.31 -2.23
N SER A 15 6.92 9.55 -2.92
CA SER A 15 6.62 9.71 -4.35
C SER A 15 5.40 10.58 -4.62
N GLY A 16 4.51 10.74 -3.63
CA GLY A 16 3.22 11.41 -3.83
C GLY A 16 2.17 10.51 -4.48
N THR A 17 2.39 9.19 -4.44
CA THR A 17 1.54 8.19 -5.10
C THR A 17 0.31 7.86 -4.27
N TYR A 18 -0.82 7.72 -4.94
CA TYR A 18 -2.01 7.07 -4.43
C TYR A 18 -2.07 5.61 -4.84
N THR A 19 -2.29 4.74 -3.86
CA THR A 19 -2.62 3.33 -4.06
C THR A 19 -4.08 3.10 -3.69
N TYR A 20 -4.83 2.34 -4.49
CA TYR A 20 -6.26 2.13 -4.28
C TYR A 20 -6.60 0.67 -4.01
N LEU A 21 -7.16 0.38 -2.83
CA LEU A 21 -7.72 -0.93 -2.50
C LEU A 21 -9.24 -0.91 -2.72
N LEU A 22 -9.71 -1.76 -3.62
CA LEU A 22 -11.13 -1.99 -3.87
C LEU A 22 -11.47 -3.42 -3.51
N ALA A 23 -12.59 -3.65 -2.83
CA ALA A 23 -13.04 -5.00 -2.53
C ALA A 23 -14.55 -5.14 -2.50
N ASP A 24 -15.03 -6.32 -2.85
CA ASP A 24 -16.40 -6.74 -2.59
C ASP A 24 -16.50 -7.26 -1.15
N LYS A 25 -17.24 -6.56 -0.28
CA LYS A 25 -17.42 -6.95 1.13
C LYS A 25 -18.11 -8.30 1.30
N VAL A 26 -18.87 -8.77 0.30
CA VAL A 26 -19.62 -10.03 0.39
C VAL A 26 -18.71 -11.21 0.07
N SER A 27 -17.93 -11.11 -1.01
CA SER A 27 -17.03 -12.20 -1.43
C SER A 27 -15.64 -12.13 -0.79
N GLY A 28 -15.25 -10.98 -0.25
CA GLY A 28 -13.91 -10.68 0.23
C GLY A 28 -12.87 -10.49 -0.87
N GLN A 29 -13.23 -10.64 -2.16
CA GLN A 29 -12.28 -10.46 -3.27
C GLN A 29 -11.90 -8.99 -3.43
N ALA A 30 -10.60 -8.74 -3.58
CA ALA A 30 -10.03 -7.41 -3.65
C ALA A 30 -9.02 -7.25 -4.80
N VAL A 31 -8.92 -6.02 -5.30
CA VAL A 31 -7.86 -5.58 -6.21
C VAL A 31 -7.14 -4.37 -5.63
N LEU A 32 -5.86 -4.24 -5.95
CA LEU A 32 -5.02 -3.11 -5.54
C LEU A 32 -4.46 -2.42 -6.78
N ILE A 33 -4.65 -1.11 -6.90
CA ILE A 33 -4.17 -0.32 -8.05
C ILE A 33 -2.94 0.48 -7.61
N ASP A 34 -1.87 0.44 -8.42
CA ASP A 34 -0.64 1.23 -8.28
C ASP A 34 0.01 1.09 -6.89
N SER A 35 0.43 -0.13 -6.56
CA SER A 35 1.08 -0.44 -5.28
C SER A 35 2.53 0.06 -5.23
N VAL A 36 3.00 0.51 -4.05
CA VAL A 36 4.37 1.04 -3.88
C VAL A 36 5.26 0.02 -3.13
N PHE A 37 6.48 -0.22 -3.62
CA PHE A 37 7.41 -1.22 -3.09
C PHE A 37 7.67 -1.05 -1.59
N GLU A 38 7.97 0.16 -1.12
CA GLU A 38 8.21 0.47 0.29
C GLU A 38 6.95 0.29 1.16
N GLN A 39 5.76 0.34 0.56
CA GLN A 39 4.48 0.25 1.25
C GLN A 39 3.86 -1.15 1.23
N HIS A 40 4.50 -2.15 0.60
CA HIS A 40 3.94 -3.51 0.47
C HIS A 40 3.55 -4.14 1.83
N ASN A 41 4.30 -3.85 2.90
CA ASN A 41 3.96 -4.31 4.25
C ASN A 41 2.66 -3.67 4.74
N ARG A 42 2.54 -2.33 4.64
CA ARG A 42 1.32 -1.60 5.00
C ARG A 42 0.12 -2.17 4.25
N ASP A 43 0.25 -2.34 2.94
CA ASP A 43 -0.84 -2.76 2.07
C ASP A 43 -1.27 -4.20 2.37
N TYR A 44 -0.30 -5.12 2.53
CA TYR A 44 -0.57 -6.50 2.92
C TYR A 44 -1.26 -6.59 4.29
N SER A 45 -0.79 -5.83 5.27
CA SER A 45 -1.39 -5.83 6.61
C SER A 45 -2.82 -5.32 6.61
N LEU A 46 -3.11 -4.28 5.82
CA LEU A 46 -4.48 -3.80 5.65
C LEU A 46 -5.39 -4.86 5.04
N ILE A 47 -4.91 -5.57 4.01
CA ILE A 47 -5.65 -6.66 3.36
C ILE A 47 -5.95 -7.78 4.36
N GLN A 48 -4.98 -8.17 5.18
CA GLN A 48 -5.17 -9.21 6.22
C GLN A 48 -6.14 -8.75 7.32
N GLU A 49 -6.00 -7.53 7.84
CA GLU A 49 -6.87 -6.99 8.89
C GLU A 49 -8.33 -6.82 8.43
N LEU A 50 -8.54 -6.61 7.13
CA LEU A 50 -9.87 -6.52 6.52
C LEU A 50 -10.41 -7.88 6.03
N GLU A 51 -9.67 -8.97 6.27
CA GLU A 51 -10.03 -10.34 5.87
C GLU A 51 -10.30 -10.48 4.37
N LEU A 52 -9.50 -9.78 3.55
CA LEU A 52 -9.67 -9.74 2.10
C LEU A 52 -8.75 -10.74 1.38
N SER A 53 -9.22 -11.23 0.24
CA SER A 53 -8.44 -12.02 -0.71
C SER A 53 -8.02 -11.14 -1.89
N LEU A 54 -6.74 -10.74 -1.92
CA LEU A 54 -6.19 -9.96 -3.02
C LEU A 54 -6.03 -10.86 -4.26
N ILE A 55 -6.82 -10.61 -5.30
CA ILE A 55 -6.79 -11.42 -6.52
C ILE A 55 -5.90 -10.81 -7.61
N ALA A 56 -5.73 -9.49 -7.63
CA ALA A 56 -4.86 -8.82 -8.60
C ALA A 56 -4.26 -7.49 -8.08
N CYS A 57 -3.00 -7.25 -8.43
CA CYS A 57 -2.41 -5.92 -8.47
C CYS A 57 -2.52 -5.39 -9.90
N LEU A 58 -3.11 -4.21 -10.06
CA LEU A 58 -3.36 -3.56 -11.34
C LEU A 58 -2.44 -2.35 -11.48
N GLU A 59 -1.67 -2.29 -12.56
CA GLU A 59 -0.81 -1.16 -12.87
C GLU A 59 -1.45 -0.28 -13.93
N THR A 60 -1.63 1.00 -13.63
CA THR A 60 -2.11 1.97 -14.62
C THR A 60 -1.07 2.24 -15.70
N HIS A 61 0.22 2.17 -15.37
CA HIS A 61 1.34 2.33 -16.29
C HIS A 61 2.66 1.85 -15.64
N CYS A 62 3.76 1.88 -16.41
CA CYS A 62 5.10 1.68 -15.85
C CYS A 62 5.56 2.97 -15.15
N HIS A 63 5.53 3.01 -13.81
CA HIS A 63 5.85 4.21 -13.03
C HIS A 63 7.32 4.61 -13.14
N ALA A 64 7.62 5.91 -13.00
CA ALA A 64 9.00 6.45 -13.08
C ALA A 64 9.48 7.12 -11.78
N ASP A 65 8.61 7.23 -10.79
CA ASP A 65 8.82 7.93 -9.52
C ASP A 65 8.95 6.97 -8.33
N HIS A 66 8.43 5.75 -8.43
CA HIS A 66 8.52 4.68 -7.44
C HIS A 66 8.65 3.31 -8.09
N VAL A 67 9.13 2.31 -7.34
CA VAL A 67 9.09 0.90 -7.74
C VAL A 67 7.74 0.30 -7.33
N THR A 68 7.08 -0.46 -8.19
CA THR A 68 5.82 -1.13 -7.82
C THR A 68 6.02 -2.20 -6.76
N GLY A 69 5.05 -2.33 -5.85
CA GLY A 69 4.98 -3.42 -4.86
C GLY A 69 4.38 -4.73 -5.39
N ALA A 70 3.98 -4.78 -6.67
CA ALA A 70 3.18 -5.88 -7.22
C ALA A 70 3.86 -7.26 -7.09
N TRP A 71 5.17 -7.34 -7.40
CA TRP A 71 5.93 -8.59 -7.25
C TRP A 71 5.97 -9.09 -5.80
N LEU A 72 6.16 -8.19 -4.82
CA LEU A 72 6.17 -8.54 -3.40
C LEU A 72 4.81 -9.02 -2.91
N LEU A 73 3.74 -8.33 -3.33
CA LEU A 73 2.38 -8.71 -2.96
C LEU A 73 2.00 -10.06 -3.56
N LYS A 74 2.35 -10.31 -4.83
CA LYS A 74 2.18 -11.62 -5.46
C LYS A 74 2.83 -12.75 -4.66
N HIS A 75 4.05 -12.56 -4.18
CA HIS A 75 4.73 -13.60 -3.39
C HIS A 75 4.06 -13.88 -2.04
N ARG A 76 3.28 -12.93 -1.51
CA ARG A 76 2.57 -13.09 -0.23
C ARG A 76 1.13 -13.59 -0.38
N THR A 77 0.47 -13.28 -1.49
CA THR A 77 -0.97 -13.50 -1.67
C THR A 77 -1.31 -14.45 -2.82
N ASN A 78 -0.35 -14.74 -3.71
CA ASN A 78 -0.56 -15.35 -5.02
C ASN A 78 -1.50 -14.57 -5.95
N CYS A 79 -1.66 -13.25 -5.75
CA CYS A 79 -2.42 -12.41 -6.66
C CYS A 79 -1.77 -12.34 -8.06
N GLN A 80 -2.56 -12.00 -9.07
CA GLN A 80 -2.08 -11.74 -10.42
C GLN A 80 -1.47 -10.33 -10.52
N ILE A 81 -0.41 -10.17 -11.30
CA ILE A 81 0.06 -8.85 -11.75
C ILE A 81 -0.55 -8.58 -13.12
N ALA A 82 -1.28 -7.47 -13.24
CA ALA A 82 -1.94 -7.10 -14.48
C ALA A 82 -1.62 -5.67 -14.93
N ALA A 83 -1.26 -5.52 -16.19
CA ALA A 83 -0.92 -4.24 -16.83
C ALA A 83 -1.20 -4.31 -18.35
N SER A 84 -1.17 -3.16 -19.02
CA SER A 84 -1.20 -3.12 -20.48
C SER A 84 0.05 -3.78 -21.08
N THR A 85 -0.10 -4.51 -22.19
CA THR A 85 1.07 -4.99 -22.96
C THR A 85 1.93 -3.84 -23.47
N ASP A 86 1.31 -2.69 -23.74
CA ASP A 86 2.00 -1.50 -24.24
C ASP A 86 2.83 -0.80 -23.14
N SER A 87 2.71 -1.24 -21.87
CA SER A 87 3.55 -0.74 -20.77
C SER A 87 4.99 -1.25 -20.80
N GLY A 88 5.26 -2.31 -21.56
CA GLY A 88 6.55 -2.99 -21.59
C GLY A 88 6.89 -3.79 -20.32
N ILE A 89 5.98 -3.87 -19.35
CA ILE A 89 6.16 -4.66 -18.13
C ILE A 89 6.13 -6.16 -18.48
N ASP A 90 7.15 -6.91 -18.08
CA ASP A 90 7.28 -8.36 -18.31
C ASP A 90 8.07 -9.02 -17.15
N PRO A 91 7.61 -10.16 -16.57
CA PRO A 91 6.40 -10.90 -16.92
C PRO A 91 5.12 -10.32 -16.34
N LEU A 92 4.02 -10.50 -17.06
CA LEU A 92 2.65 -10.28 -16.57
C LEU A 92 1.93 -11.61 -16.38
N ASP A 93 1.12 -11.72 -15.32
CA ASP A 93 0.18 -12.84 -15.17
C ASP A 93 -1.07 -12.63 -16.03
N LYS A 94 -1.46 -11.37 -16.21
CA LYS A 94 -2.60 -10.97 -17.02
C LYS A 94 -2.29 -9.69 -17.80
N SER A 95 -2.22 -9.80 -19.12
CA SER A 95 -2.27 -8.62 -19.99
C SER A 95 -3.68 -8.05 -20.04
N VAL A 96 -3.80 -6.71 -20.04
CA VAL A 96 -5.08 -6.03 -20.24
C VAL A 96 -5.06 -5.11 -21.46
N SER A 97 -6.21 -4.98 -22.12
CA SER A 97 -6.44 -4.14 -23.29
C SER A 97 -7.71 -3.30 -23.14
N HIS A 98 -7.88 -2.28 -23.99
CA HIS A 98 -9.09 -1.46 -23.99
C HIS A 98 -10.35 -2.32 -24.09
N GLY A 99 -11.29 -2.11 -23.17
CA GLY A 99 -12.56 -2.84 -23.11
C GLY A 99 -12.55 -4.10 -22.24
N ASP A 100 -11.38 -4.59 -21.83
CA ASP A 100 -11.28 -5.73 -20.90
C ASP A 100 -11.87 -5.39 -19.53
N GLU A 101 -12.26 -6.43 -18.80
CA GLU A 101 -12.77 -6.29 -17.43
C GLU A 101 -11.92 -7.10 -16.44
N ASN A 102 -11.69 -6.49 -15.27
CA ASN A 102 -11.04 -7.10 -14.11
C ASN A 102 -12.07 -7.22 -12.99
N SER A 103 -12.72 -8.38 -12.92
CA SER A 103 -13.77 -8.67 -11.94
C SER A 103 -13.20 -9.03 -10.56
N PHE A 104 -13.88 -8.59 -9.51
CA PHE A 104 -13.63 -8.94 -8.11
C PHE A 104 -14.98 -9.01 -7.39
N GLY A 105 -15.44 -10.23 -7.11
CA GLY A 105 -16.79 -10.50 -6.63
C GLY A 105 -17.85 -10.02 -7.63
N SER A 106 -18.77 -9.19 -7.16
CA SER A 106 -19.85 -8.58 -7.94
C SER A 106 -19.46 -7.29 -8.68
N PHE A 107 -18.23 -6.81 -8.50
CA PHE A 107 -17.71 -5.60 -9.14
C PHE A 107 -16.73 -5.94 -10.25
N ALA A 108 -16.50 -4.99 -11.15
CA ALA A 108 -15.46 -5.08 -12.17
C ALA A 108 -14.89 -3.71 -12.50
N LEU A 109 -13.60 -3.68 -12.85
CA LEU A 109 -12.92 -2.54 -13.43
C LEU A 109 -12.75 -2.74 -14.93
N LYS A 110 -13.45 -1.95 -15.73
CA LYS A 110 -13.28 -1.87 -17.17
C LYS A 110 -12.04 -1.08 -17.52
N VAL A 111 -11.25 -1.58 -18.45
CA VAL A 111 -10.00 -0.96 -18.90
C VAL A 111 -10.29 0.03 -20.03
N ILE A 112 -9.78 1.25 -19.89
CA ILE A 112 -9.78 2.28 -20.92
C ILE A 112 -8.31 2.54 -21.26
N ALA A 113 -7.85 2.15 -22.45
CA ALA A 113 -6.54 2.58 -22.92
C ALA A 113 -6.51 4.12 -23.02
N THR A 114 -5.61 4.74 -22.27
CA THR A 114 -5.46 6.20 -22.18
C THR A 114 -4.00 6.61 -22.36
N PRO A 115 -3.36 6.24 -23.49
CA PRO A 115 -1.97 6.57 -23.75
C PRO A 115 -1.74 8.07 -23.80
N GLY A 116 -0.53 8.50 -23.45
CA GLY A 116 -0.15 9.90 -23.51
C GLY A 116 0.93 10.25 -22.52
N HIS A 117 0.73 9.92 -21.24
CA HIS A 117 1.81 9.99 -20.27
C HIS A 117 2.90 8.95 -20.59
N THR A 118 2.48 7.71 -20.83
CA THR A 118 3.25 6.65 -21.48
C THR A 118 2.38 6.00 -22.56
N ASP A 119 2.97 5.18 -23.44
CA ASP A 119 2.19 4.39 -24.41
C ASP A 119 1.35 3.28 -23.74
N GLY A 120 1.76 2.83 -22.55
CA GLY A 120 1.10 1.78 -21.78
C GLY A 120 0.03 2.25 -20.81
N CYS A 121 -0.26 3.56 -20.75
CA CYS A 121 -1.24 4.08 -19.79
C CYS A 121 -2.65 3.53 -20.04
N VAL A 122 -3.25 3.05 -18.96
CA VAL A 122 -4.66 2.68 -18.89
C VAL A 122 -5.33 3.37 -17.72
N SER A 123 -6.63 3.60 -17.84
CA SER A 123 -7.50 4.00 -16.75
C SER A 123 -8.48 2.89 -16.44
N TYR A 124 -8.78 2.69 -15.16
CA TYR A 124 -9.72 1.65 -14.69
C TYR A 124 -11.04 2.30 -14.29
N LEU A 125 -12.13 1.98 -14.99
CA LEU A 125 -13.47 2.48 -14.73
C LEU A 125 -14.27 1.43 -13.97
N LEU A 126 -14.82 1.79 -12.81
CA LEU A 126 -15.73 0.90 -12.09
C LEU A 126 -16.99 0.64 -12.95
N ASN A 127 -17.50 -0.59 -12.93
CA ASN A 127 -18.61 -1.03 -13.79
C ASN A 127 -19.90 -0.19 -13.69
N ASP A 128 -20.16 0.47 -12.55
CA ASP A 128 -21.27 1.41 -12.37
C ASP A 128 -20.96 2.85 -12.81
N GLN A 129 -19.76 3.08 -13.33
CA GLN A 129 -19.21 4.36 -13.78
C GLN A 129 -19.10 5.45 -12.71
N SER A 130 -19.23 5.10 -11.42
CA SER A 130 -19.15 6.07 -10.34
C SER A 130 -17.71 6.53 -10.04
N MET A 131 -16.71 5.74 -10.41
CA MET A 131 -15.29 6.00 -10.10
C MET A 131 -14.41 5.61 -11.29
N VAL A 132 -13.42 6.45 -11.60
CA VAL A 132 -12.36 6.16 -12.57
C VAL A 132 -10.98 6.42 -11.98
N PHE A 133 -10.11 5.41 -12.09
CA PHE A 133 -8.71 5.48 -11.67
C PHE A 133 -7.88 5.86 -12.88
N THR A 134 -7.40 7.09 -12.92
CA THR A 134 -6.90 7.73 -14.15
C THR A 134 -5.39 7.57 -14.36
N GLY A 135 -4.70 6.90 -13.43
CA GLY A 135 -3.24 6.85 -13.44
C GLY A 135 -2.67 8.27 -13.51
N ASP A 136 -1.63 8.43 -14.31
CA ASP A 136 -1.05 9.74 -14.63
C ASP A 136 -1.62 10.36 -15.92
N THR A 137 -2.68 9.81 -16.51
CA THR A 137 -3.33 10.42 -17.67
C THR A 137 -4.04 11.73 -17.27
N LEU A 138 -4.91 11.68 -16.26
CA LEU A 138 -5.63 12.86 -15.75
C LEU A 138 -5.34 13.02 -14.27
N LEU A 139 -4.86 14.20 -13.88
CA LEU A 139 -4.59 14.58 -12.49
C LEU A 139 -5.57 15.67 -12.04
N ILE A 140 -5.67 15.91 -10.74
CA ILE A 140 -6.54 16.97 -10.19
C ILE A 140 -6.00 18.34 -10.64
N ARG A 141 -6.76 19.05 -11.48
CA ARG A 141 -6.35 20.31 -12.15
C ARG A 141 -5.04 20.18 -12.94
N GLY A 142 -4.78 19.01 -13.50
CA GLY A 142 -3.57 18.76 -14.30
C GLY A 142 -3.63 17.48 -15.11
N CYS A 143 -2.46 17.02 -15.52
CA CYS A 143 -2.24 15.74 -16.18
C CYS A 143 -0.77 15.33 -15.98
N GLY A 144 -0.43 14.07 -16.25
CA GLY A 144 0.95 13.60 -16.26
C GLY A 144 1.77 14.30 -17.35
N ARG A 145 3.09 14.26 -17.18
CA ARG A 145 4.05 14.78 -18.17
C ARG A 145 4.06 13.90 -19.42
N THR A 146 4.61 14.39 -20.53
CA THR A 146 4.54 13.68 -21.85
C THR A 146 5.88 13.61 -22.57
N ASP A 147 6.97 13.95 -21.89
CA ASP A 147 8.32 14.13 -22.44
C ASP A 147 9.27 12.94 -22.18
N PHE A 148 8.79 11.87 -21.52
CA PHE A 148 9.50 10.63 -21.23
C PHE A 148 8.64 9.42 -21.59
N GLN A 149 9.21 8.20 -21.57
CA GLN A 149 8.49 6.92 -21.70
C GLN A 149 7.50 6.87 -22.89
N GLN A 150 7.95 7.33 -24.06
CA GLN A 150 7.16 7.39 -25.30
C GLN A 150 5.92 8.29 -25.19
N GLY A 151 5.88 9.19 -24.20
CA GLY A 151 4.81 10.14 -24.00
C GLY A 151 4.52 11.01 -25.21
N SER A 152 3.27 11.45 -25.33
CA SER A 152 2.79 12.30 -26.41
C SER A 152 1.64 13.16 -25.92
N ALA A 153 1.82 14.49 -26.01
CA ALA A 153 0.78 15.45 -25.68
C ALA A 153 -0.46 15.30 -26.58
N ASN A 154 -0.29 14.99 -27.87
CA ASN A 154 -1.42 14.72 -28.76
C ASN A 154 -2.22 13.49 -28.31
N LYS A 155 -1.54 12.36 -28.06
CA LYS A 155 -2.22 11.15 -27.54
C LYS A 155 -2.93 11.44 -26.21
N LEU A 156 -2.25 12.14 -25.30
CA LEU A 156 -2.81 12.49 -24.00
C LEU A 156 -4.08 13.36 -24.14
N TYR A 157 -4.05 14.33 -25.06
CA TYR A 157 -5.21 15.17 -25.36
C TYR A 157 -6.42 14.34 -25.79
N HIS A 158 -6.24 13.43 -26.76
CA HIS A 158 -7.33 12.57 -27.24
C HIS A 158 -7.82 11.60 -26.14
N SER A 159 -6.89 10.97 -25.40
CA SER A 159 -7.23 10.11 -24.27
C SER A 159 -8.11 10.81 -23.24
N ILE A 160 -7.81 12.07 -22.90
CA ILE A 160 -8.62 12.82 -21.95
C ILE A 160 -9.93 13.30 -22.60
N LYS A 161 -9.89 13.94 -23.77
CA LYS A 161 -11.05 14.62 -24.36
C LYS A 161 -12.09 13.68 -24.95
N GLU A 162 -11.65 12.59 -25.55
CA GLU A 162 -12.53 11.67 -26.28
C GLU A 162 -12.97 10.50 -25.40
N LEU A 163 -12.13 10.06 -24.46
CA LEU A 163 -12.43 8.89 -23.62
C LEU A 163 -12.84 9.30 -22.21
N LEU A 164 -11.97 9.95 -21.45
CA LEU A 164 -12.29 10.30 -20.05
C LEU A 164 -13.40 11.33 -19.95
N PHE A 165 -13.40 12.36 -20.79
CA PHE A 165 -14.47 13.36 -20.83
C PHE A 165 -15.74 12.87 -21.53
N ALA A 166 -15.79 11.64 -22.05
CA ALA A 166 -17.05 11.01 -22.44
C ALA A 166 -17.79 10.38 -21.23
N LEU A 167 -17.13 10.22 -20.09
CA LEU A 167 -17.73 9.67 -18.87
C LEU A 167 -18.74 10.65 -18.23
N PRO A 168 -19.65 10.15 -17.38
CA PRO A 168 -20.58 10.97 -16.61
C PRO A 168 -19.88 12.07 -15.80
N ASP A 169 -20.47 13.25 -15.72
CA ASP A 169 -19.88 14.41 -15.04
C ASP A 169 -19.66 14.17 -13.54
N ASP A 170 -20.45 13.32 -12.91
CA ASP A 170 -20.38 12.92 -11.50
C ASP A 170 -19.43 11.73 -11.25
N CYS A 171 -18.85 11.14 -12.30
CA CYS A 171 -17.81 10.12 -12.17
C CYS A 171 -16.59 10.70 -11.42
N ILE A 172 -16.23 10.09 -10.30
CA ILE A 172 -15.14 10.57 -9.44
C ILE A 172 -13.80 10.16 -10.05
N VAL A 173 -12.89 11.12 -10.15
CA VAL A 173 -11.53 10.94 -10.67
C VAL A 173 -10.56 10.68 -9.52
N PHE A 174 -9.85 9.56 -9.62
CA PHE A 174 -8.82 9.11 -8.70
C PHE A 174 -7.48 8.96 -9.44
N PRO A 175 -6.58 9.96 -9.37
CA PRO A 175 -5.30 9.92 -10.06
C PRO A 175 -4.25 9.05 -9.35
N ALA A 176 -3.19 8.65 -10.04
CA ALA A 176 -2.05 7.99 -9.36
C ALA A 176 -1.25 8.96 -8.49
N HIS A 177 -1.29 10.27 -8.73
CA HIS A 177 -0.51 11.24 -7.96
C HIS A 177 -1.28 12.52 -7.60
N ASP A 178 -0.93 13.10 -6.44
CA ASP A 178 -1.20 14.50 -6.13
C ASP A 178 -0.10 15.08 -5.24
N TYR A 179 0.23 16.35 -5.46
CA TYR A 179 1.32 17.05 -4.77
C TYR A 179 0.83 18.23 -3.90
N ALA A 180 -0.49 18.38 -3.75
CA ALA A 180 -1.14 19.48 -3.05
C ALA A 180 -2.09 19.01 -1.93
N GLY A 181 -2.10 17.71 -1.61
CA GLY A 181 -2.96 17.11 -0.59
C GLY A 181 -4.42 16.92 -1.02
N ARG A 182 -4.71 16.96 -2.32
CA ARG A 182 -6.05 16.76 -2.89
C ARG A 182 -6.23 15.28 -3.23
N THR A 183 -7.35 14.70 -2.80
CA THR A 183 -7.57 13.25 -2.86
C THR A 183 -8.33 12.78 -4.09
N SER A 184 -9.23 13.62 -4.62
CA SER A 184 -10.04 13.30 -5.80
C SER A 184 -10.60 14.55 -6.46
N SER A 185 -11.17 14.39 -7.67
CA SER A 185 -12.05 15.37 -8.31
C SER A 185 -13.18 14.61 -9.03
N THR A 186 -13.81 15.22 -10.03
CA THR A 186 -14.83 14.59 -10.87
C THR A 186 -14.56 14.92 -12.34
N ILE A 187 -15.09 14.10 -13.23
CA ILE A 187 -14.99 14.34 -14.67
C ILE A 187 -15.60 15.70 -15.05
N GLY A 188 -16.74 16.07 -14.47
CA GLY A 188 -17.39 17.36 -14.71
C GLY A 188 -16.56 18.55 -14.22
N GLU A 189 -15.91 18.42 -13.07
CA GLU A 189 -14.99 19.44 -12.58
C GLU A 189 -13.77 19.61 -13.48
N GLU A 190 -13.10 18.52 -13.87
CA GLU A 190 -11.91 18.59 -14.74
C GLU A 190 -12.27 19.09 -16.15
N LYS A 191 -13.41 18.66 -16.70
CA LYS A 191 -13.96 19.21 -17.95
C LYS A 191 -14.08 20.73 -17.94
N ARG A 192 -14.51 21.31 -16.82
CA ARG A 192 -14.77 22.75 -16.71
C ARG A 192 -13.56 23.56 -16.27
N HIS A 193 -12.72 22.99 -15.40
CA HIS A 193 -11.76 23.77 -14.61
C HIS A 193 -10.32 23.26 -14.69
N ASN A 194 -10.04 22.16 -15.41
CA ASN A 194 -8.65 21.77 -15.63
C ASN A 194 -7.94 22.88 -16.43
N PRO A 195 -6.89 23.52 -15.90
CA PRO A 195 -6.26 24.68 -16.51
C PRO A 195 -5.49 24.36 -17.79
N ARG A 196 -5.24 23.07 -18.08
CA ARG A 196 -4.49 22.64 -19.28
C ARG A 196 -5.44 22.24 -20.42
N ILE A 197 -6.52 21.53 -20.11
CA ILE A 197 -7.35 20.83 -21.13
C ILE A 197 -8.86 21.05 -20.98
N GLY A 198 -9.28 21.64 -19.85
CA GLY A 198 -10.67 21.94 -19.55
C GLY A 198 -11.20 23.16 -20.32
N GLY A 199 -12.49 23.44 -20.14
CA GLY A 199 -13.18 24.53 -20.82
C GLY A 199 -13.14 24.38 -22.34
N GLN A 200 -12.79 25.47 -23.02
CA GLN A 200 -12.73 25.54 -24.48
C GLN A 200 -11.34 25.23 -25.05
N ALA A 201 -10.40 24.76 -24.22
CA ALA A 201 -9.07 24.40 -24.69
C ALA A 201 -9.15 23.36 -25.81
N ASN A 202 -8.46 23.65 -26.91
CA ASN A 202 -8.28 22.73 -28.04
C ASN A 202 -6.91 22.04 -27.95
N GLU A 203 -6.62 21.17 -28.93
CA GLU A 203 -5.38 20.39 -28.95
C GLU A 203 -4.14 21.28 -29.06
N THR A 204 -4.19 22.38 -29.83
CA THR A 204 -3.06 23.31 -29.96
C THR A 204 -2.76 24.01 -28.64
N ASP A 205 -3.79 24.43 -27.91
CA ASP A 205 -3.62 25.06 -26.58
C ASP A 205 -2.94 24.08 -25.61
N PHE A 206 -3.41 22.83 -25.59
CA PHE A 206 -2.90 21.80 -24.70
C PHE A 206 -1.47 21.38 -25.04
N VAL A 207 -1.19 21.03 -26.30
CA VAL A 207 0.15 20.60 -26.75
C VAL A 207 1.15 21.72 -26.51
N GLY A 208 0.80 22.96 -26.89
CA GLY A 208 1.63 24.13 -26.63
C GLY A 208 1.91 24.35 -25.14
N PHE A 209 0.94 24.12 -24.25
CA PHE A 209 1.18 24.15 -22.81
C PHE A 209 2.17 23.07 -22.37
N MET A 210 1.95 21.83 -22.79
CA MET A 210 2.73 20.66 -22.34
C MET A 210 4.20 20.75 -22.77
N GLU A 211 4.46 21.16 -24.01
CA GLU A 211 5.82 21.33 -24.55
C GLU A 211 6.63 22.43 -23.86
N ASN A 212 5.96 23.35 -23.16
CA ASN A 212 6.61 24.50 -22.51
C ASN A 212 6.70 24.39 -20.97
N MET A 213 6.32 23.26 -20.37
CA MET A 213 6.35 23.10 -18.91
C MET A 213 7.76 23.08 -18.29
N ASN A 214 8.83 22.83 -19.08
CA ASN A 214 10.23 22.83 -18.65
C ASN A 214 10.45 22.16 -17.28
N LEU A 215 9.91 20.95 -17.11
CA LEU A 215 9.97 20.22 -15.85
C LEU A 215 11.38 19.65 -15.60
N PRO A 216 11.82 19.55 -14.34
CA PRO A 216 13.07 18.87 -14.03
C PRO A 216 13.01 17.40 -14.46
N HIS A 217 14.19 16.82 -14.71
CA HIS A 217 14.33 15.38 -14.93
C HIS A 217 13.73 14.62 -13.73
N PRO A 218 12.92 13.56 -13.95
CA PRO A 218 12.38 12.80 -12.83
C PRO A 218 13.50 12.16 -12.01
N LYS A 219 13.40 12.23 -10.68
CA LYS A 219 14.50 11.87 -9.76
C LYS A 219 14.80 10.37 -9.72
N GLN A 220 13.78 9.54 -9.92
CA GLN A 220 13.86 8.08 -9.77
C GLN A 220 13.79 7.33 -11.10
N LEU A 221 13.69 8.01 -12.25
CA LEU A 221 13.41 7.36 -13.53
C LEU A 221 14.42 6.26 -13.88
N ASP A 222 15.71 6.51 -13.66
CA ASP A 222 16.79 5.57 -13.96
C ASP A 222 16.82 4.33 -13.04
N ILE A 223 16.03 4.34 -11.97
CA ILE A 223 15.91 3.24 -11.00
C ILE A 223 14.54 2.57 -11.13
N ALA A 224 13.48 3.37 -11.08
CA ALA A 224 12.09 2.92 -11.09
C ALA A 224 11.70 2.25 -12.40
N VAL A 225 12.00 2.86 -13.56
CA VAL A 225 11.57 2.30 -14.84
C VAL A 225 12.21 0.92 -15.10
N PRO A 226 13.53 0.72 -14.96
CA PRO A 226 14.12 -0.62 -15.12
C PRO A 226 13.55 -1.67 -14.15
N ALA A 227 13.25 -1.29 -12.91
CA ALA A 227 12.65 -2.21 -11.93
C ALA A 227 11.19 -2.54 -12.29
N ASN A 228 10.41 -1.54 -12.73
CA ASN A 228 9.00 -1.67 -13.05
C ASN A 228 8.77 -2.41 -14.36
N LEU A 229 9.69 -2.33 -15.32
CA LEU A 229 9.69 -3.20 -16.50
C LEU A 229 9.77 -4.69 -16.12
N LYS A 230 10.26 -5.02 -14.91
CA LYS A 230 10.26 -6.37 -14.33
C LYS A 230 9.16 -6.57 -13.28
N ALA A 231 8.10 -5.76 -13.32
CA ALA A 231 7.01 -5.74 -12.34
C ALA A 231 7.44 -5.52 -10.89
N GLY A 232 8.55 -4.80 -10.66
CA GLY A 232 9.10 -4.56 -9.32
C GLY A 232 9.94 -5.72 -8.77
N LYS A 233 10.27 -6.70 -9.61
CA LYS A 233 11.16 -7.82 -9.26
C LYS A 233 12.61 -7.32 -9.03
N PRO A 234 13.20 -7.54 -7.84
CA PRO A 234 14.61 -7.22 -7.59
C PRO A 234 15.56 -8.01 -8.50
N ASP A 235 16.74 -7.45 -8.81
CA ASP A 235 17.73 -8.09 -9.69
C ASP A 235 18.29 -9.40 -9.13
N ASP A 236 18.36 -9.54 -7.81
CA ASP A 236 18.79 -10.75 -7.12
C ASP A 236 17.68 -11.79 -6.95
N ASP A 237 16.44 -11.47 -7.35
CA ASP A 237 15.24 -12.31 -7.17
C ASP A 237 14.97 -12.68 -5.70
N GLU A 238 15.53 -11.93 -4.75
CA GLU A 238 15.38 -12.21 -3.33
C GLU A 238 14.25 -11.36 -2.73
N LEU A 239 13.43 -12.00 -1.90
CA LEU A 239 12.46 -11.26 -1.09
C LEU A 239 13.20 -10.36 -0.09
N PRO A 240 12.64 -9.17 0.24
CA PRO A 240 13.17 -8.32 1.29
C PRO A 240 13.38 -9.16 2.56
N ARG A 241 14.60 -9.10 3.09
CA ARG A 241 14.99 -9.93 4.23
C ARG A 241 14.06 -9.65 5.40
N THR A 242 13.37 -10.68 5.86
CA THR A 242 12.67 -10.62 7.14
C THR A 242 13.70 -10.42 8.26
N PRO A 243 13.31 -9.77 9.38
CA PRO A 243 14.23 -9.61 10.49
C PRO A 243 14.77 -10.96 10.96
N ARG A 244 16.10 -11.11 11.02
CA ARG A 244 16.75 -12.38 11.35
C ARG A 244 16.52 -12.82 12.80
N TRP A 245 16.07 -11.91 13.65
CA TRP A 245 15.93 -12.13 15.08
C TRP A 245 14.58 -12.72 15.51
N ALA A 246 13.52 -12.60 14.70
CA ALA A 246 12.23 -13.25 14.91
C ALA A 246 11.34 -13.21 13.65
N PRO A 247 10.40 -14.15 13.48
CA PRO A 247 9.42 -14.14 12.40
C PRO A 247 8.31 -13.12 12.69
N VAL A 248 8.63 -11.84 12.54
CA VAL A 248 7.69 -10.76 12.81
C VAL A 248 6.82 -10.45 11.59
N THR A 249 5.58 -10.09 11.87
CA THR A 249 4.67 -9.44 10.92
C THR A 249 4.51 -7.97 11.32
N THR A 250 4.26 -7.10 10.36
CA THR A 250 3.93 -5.69 10.65
C THR A 250 2.42 -5.54 10.67
N THR A 251 1.83 -4.86 11.64
CA THR A 251 0.40 -4.49 11.62
C THR A 251 0.18 -3.28 10.72
N TYR A 252 -1.07 -2.96 10.36
CA TYR A 252 -1.36 -1.74 9.61
C TYR A 252 -0.97 -0.47 10.38
N SER A 253 -0.99 -0.52 11.72
CA SER A 253 -0.50 0.55 12.59
C SER A 253 1.02 0.64 12.72
N GLY A 254 1.78 -0.22 12.03
CA GLY A 254 3.25 -0.21 12.02
C GLY A 254 3.91 -0.91 13.21
N VAL A 255 3.16 -1.72 13.97
CA VAL A 255 3.70 -2.50 15.09
C VAL A 255 4.27 -3.81 14.56
N LEU A 256 5.49 -4.16 14.96
CA LEU A 256 6.01 -5.50 14.72
C LEU A 256 5.40 -6.46 15.74
N GLU A 257 4.72 -7.49 15.25
CA GLU A 257 4.13 -8.54 16.07
C GLU A 257 4.80 -9.89 15.83
N VAL A 258 4.86 -10.69 16.89
CA VAL A 258 5.35 -12.07 16.86
C VAL A 258 4.31 -13.00 17.46
N ALA A 259 4.22 -14.20 16.88
CA ALA A 259 3.32 -15.25 17.36
C ALA A 259 3.80 -15.79 18.73
N PRO A 260 2.91 -15.95 19.72
CA PRO A 260 3.27 -16.41 21.06
C PRO A 260 3.91 -17.81 21.07
N GLU A 261 3.50 -18.70 20.17
CA GLU A 261 4.04 -20.06 20.05
C GLU A 261 5.52 -20.06 19.66
N TRP A 262 5.93 -19.16 18.76
CA TRP A 262 7.34 -18.99 18.40
C TRP A 262 8.15 -18.46 19.58
N VAL A 263 7.61 -17.48 20.33
CA VAL A 263 8.28 -16.94 21.51
C VAL A 263 8.45 -18.02 22.58
N ALA A 264 7.42 -18.82 22.85
CA ALA A 264 7.48 -19.95 23.79
C ALA A 264 8.59 -20.95 23.43
N ALA A 265 8.75 -21.27 22.14
CA ALA A 265 9.81 -22.16 21.66
C ALA A 265 11.22 -21.54 21.74
N ASN A 266 11.33 -20.22 21.90
CA ASN A 266 12.58 -19.47 21.81
C ASN A 266 12.86 -18.58 23.03
N LEU A 267 12.26 -18.85 24.20
CA LEU A 267 12.41 -18.03 25.43
C LEU A 267 13.87 -17.74 25.80
N ASN A 268 14.78 -18.69 25.56
CA ASN A 268 16.21 -18.51 25.82
C ASN A 268 16.91 -17.52 24.87
N GLY A 269 16.37 -17.32 23.67
CA GLY A 269 16.93 -16.44 22.64
C GLY A 269 16.40 -15.01 22.67
N VAL A 270 15.35 -14.75 23.45
CA VAL A 270 14.68 -13.44 23.54
C VAL A 270 14.64 -12.91 24.97
N HIS A 271 14.22 -11.66 25.12
CA HIS A 271 13.91 -11.03 26.40
C HIS A 271 12.43 -10.68 26.46
N VAL A 272 11.66 -11.35 27.31
CA VAL A 272 10.23 -11.05 27.46
C VAL A 272 10.05 -9.93 28.49
N LEU A 273 9.41 -8.82 28.08
CA LEU A 273 9.08 -7.69 28.93
C LEU A 273 7.56 -7.66 29.18
N ASP A 274 7.16 -8.05 30.38
CA ASP A 274 5.76 -8.00 30.83
C ASP A 274 5.43 -6.63 31.42
N VAL A 275 4.50 -5.92 30.79
CA VAL A 275 4.08 -4.57 31.19
C VAL A 275 2.69 -4.53 31.83
N ARG A 276 2.15 -5.69 32.24
CA ARG A 276 0.95 -5.78 33.09
C ARG A 276 1.18 -5.08 34.43
N THR A 277 0.09 -4.72 35.11
CA THR A 277 0.15 -4.27 36.50
C THR A 277 0.37 -5.47 37.43
N GLN A 278 0.85 -5.22 38.66
CA GLN A 278 1.01 -6.29 39.65
C GLN A 278 -0.31 -7.00 39.95
N ALA A 279 -1.41 -6.23 40.07
CA ALA A 279 -2.74 -6.79 40.33
C ALA A 279 -3.19 -7.79 39.26
N GLU A 280 -2.84 -7.57 37.98
CA GLU A 280 -3.16 -8.51 36.90
C GLU A 280 -2.34 -9.81 36.99
N ILE A 281 -1.06 -9.72 37.37
CA ILE A 281 -0.23 -10.90 37.59
C ILE A 281 -0.77 -11.72 38.77
N ASP A 282 -1.16 -11.04 39.84
CA ASP A 282 -1.72 -11.68 41.03
C ASP A 282 -3.09 -12.34 40.73
N GLU A 283 -3.97 -11.64 39.99
CA GLU A 283 -5.29 -12.13 39.60
C GLU A 283 -5.22 -13.35 38.68
N GLU A 284 -4.33 -13.32 37.69
CA GLU A 284 -4.16 -14.43 36.73
C GLU A 284 -3.31 -15.56 37.34
N SER A 285 -2.58 -15.29 38.45
CA SER A 285 -1.69 -16.24 39.15
C SER A 285 -0.74 -16.97 38.19
N ALA A 286 -0.31 -16.29 37.13
CA ALA A 286 0.51 -16.86 36.07
C ALA A 286 1.34 -15.79 35.36
N GLN A 287 2.60 -16.12 35.10
CA GLN A 287 3.54 -15.29 34.36
C GLN A 287 4.33 -16.14 33.37
N ILE A 288 4.84 -15.52 32.30
CA ILE A 288 5.78 -16.20 31.40
C ILE A 288 7.10 -16.42 32.15
N GLU A 289 7.60 -17.65 32.15
CA GLU A 289 8.86 -18.00 32.82
C GLU A 289 10.01 -17.12 32.30
N GLY A 290 10.76 -16.51 33.24
CA GLY A 290 11.89 -15.64 32.91
C GLY A 290 11.52 -14.26 32.38
N ALA A 291 10.24 -13.90 32.28
CA ALA A 291 9.83 -12.56 31.87
C ALA A 291 10.19 -11.50 32.92
N GLN A 292 10.77 -10.39 32.46
CA GLN A 292 11.00 -9.21 33.29
C GLN A 292 9.69 -8.44 33.44
N HIS A 293 9.28 -8.18 34.67
CA HIS A 293 8.08 -7.39 34.95
C HIS A 293 8.43 -5.91 35.18
N ILE A 294 7.93 -5.04 34.30
CA ILE A 294 7.97 -3.58 34.48
C ILE A 294 6.62 -3.01 34.01
N PRO A 295 5.70 -2.65 34.94
CA PRO A 295 4.43 -2.04 34.58
C PRO A 295 4.57 -0.84 33.64
N ILE A 296 3.64 -0.69 32.70
CA ILE A 296 3.72 0.33 31.64
C ILE A 296 3.87 1.76 32.19
N ASP A 297 3.27 2.08 33.34
CA ASP A 297 3.37 3.40 33.99
C ASP A 297 4.74 3.67 34.63
N LYS A 298 5.56 2.64 34.82
CA LYS A 298 6.93 2.73 35.34
C LYS A 298 7.99 2.58 34.27
N LEU A 299 7.64 2.00 33.11
CA LEU A 299 8.60 1.66 32.06
C LEU A 299 9.42 2.87 31.61
N GLY A 300 8.80 4.03 31.41
CA GLY A 300 9.49 5.26 30.98
C GLY A 300 10.68 5.66 31.86
N ALA A 301 10.57 5.48 33.19
CA ALA A 301 11.64 5.81 34.13
C ALA A 301 12.66 4.67 34.33
N ARG A 302 12.38 3.47 33.79
CA ARG A 302 13.12 2.23 34.01
C ARG A 302 13.61 1.60 32.71
N LEU A 303 13.69 2.36 31.63
CA LEU A 303 14.12 1.86 30.31
C LEU A 303 15.54 1.27 30.32
N ASP A 304 16.41 1.84 31.15
CA ASP A 304 17.80 1.38 31.31
C ASP A 304 17.89 -0.01 31.95
N GLU A 305 16.82 -0.48 32.61
CA GLU A 305 16.75 -1.82 33.19
C GLU A 305 16.41 -2.90 32.15
N VAL A 306 15.91 -2.52 30.97
CA VAL A 306 15.60 -3.48 29.91
C VAL A 306 16.92 -3.87 29.23
N PRO A 307 17.32 -5.16 29.18
CA PRO A 307 18.58 -5.57 28.55
C PRO A 307 18.64 -5.24 27.06
N THR A 308 19.83 -5.04 26.52
CA THR A 308 20.07 -4.76 25.08
C THR A 308 20.70 -5.92 24.32
N GLY A 309 21.06 -7.01 25.02
CA GLY A 309 21.79 -8.14 24.42
C GLY A 309 20.92 -9.18 23.71
N LYS A 310 19.59 -9.05 23.76
CA LYS A 310 18.62 -9.93 23.10
C LYS A 310 17.45 -9.12 22.54
N PRO A 311 16.77 -9.62 21.50
CA PRO A 311 15.51 -9.04 21.03
C PRO A 311 14.47 -8.97 22.15
N VAL A 312 13.72 -7.88 22.23
CA VAL A 312 12.72 -7.63 23.29
C VAL A 312 11.31 -7.95 22.80
N MET A 313 10.63 -8.87 23.48
CA MET A 313 9.24 -9.24 23.22
C MET A 313 8.35 -8.62 24.31
N THR A 314 7.56 -7.60 23.96
CA THR A 314 6.68 -6.94 24.91
C THR A 314 5.34 -7.66 25.00
N ILE A 315 4.85 -7.86 26.23
CA ILE A 315 3.53 -8.47 26.49
C ILE A 315 2.76 -7.69 27.53
N CYS A 316 1.46 -7.61 27.35
CA CYS A 316 0.51 -7.26 28.41
C CYS A 316 -0.67 -8.23 28.36
N ARG A 317 -1.71 -8.00 29.16
CA ARG A 317 -2.89 -8.88 29.20
C ARG A 317 -3.49 -9.19 27.82
N SER A 318 -3.78 -8.19 26.99
CA SER A 318 -4.46 -8.36 25.68
C SER A 318 -3.65 -7.90 24.47
N GLY A 319 -2.35 -7.63 24.64
CA GLY A 319 -1.48 -7.10 23.58
C GLY A 319 -1.63 -5.60 23.28
N LYS A 320 -2.50 -4.85 23.98
CA LYS A 320 -2.74 -3.42 23.70
C LYS A 320 -1.75 -2.46 24.37
N ARG A 321 -1.46 -2.63 25.67
CA ARG A 321 -0.49 -1.78 26.39
C ARG A 321 0.95 -2.09 26.01
N SER A 322 1.22 -3.33 25.63
CA SER A 322 2.53 -3.73 25.13
C SER A 322 2.91 -3.02 23.83
N VAL A 323 1.94 -2.54 23.02
CA VAL A 323 2.23 -1.62 21.90
C VAL A 323 2.86 -0.30 22.36
N LEU A 324 2.44 0.24 23.52
CA LEU A 324 3.07 1.45 24.08
C LEU A 324 4.51 1.16 24.50
N ALA A 325 4.75 -0.02 25.09
CA ALA A 325 6.10 -0.46 25.44
C ALA A 325 6.99 -0.63 24.20
N PHE A 326 6.46 -1.27 23.14
CA PHE A 326 7.11 -1.40 21.85
C PHE A 326 7.53 -0.04 21.30
N ASN A 327 6.60 0.93 21.25
CA ASN A 327 6.88 2.27 20.72
C ASN A 327 7.94 3.01 21.55
N LEU A 328 7.84 2.94 22.88
CA LEU A 328 8.80 3.57 23.78
C LEU A 328 10.21 3.01 23.58
N LEU A 329 10.34 1.68 23.46
CA LEU A 329 11.61 1.03 23.19
C LEU A 329 12.17 1.42 21.81
N ARG A 330 11.33 1.41 20.75
CA ARG A 330 11.74 1.84 19.39
C ARG A 330 12.20 3.30 19.35
N GLN A 331 11.56 4.20 20.08
CA GLN A 331 11.96 5.61 20.18
C GLN A 331 13.34 5.82 20.81
N THR A 332 13.80 4.87 21.63
CA THR A 332 15.17 4.87 22.19
C THR A 332 16.22 4.26 21.26
N GLY A 333 15.86 3.96 20.00
CA GLY A 333 16.77 3.36 19.02
C GLY A 333 16.94 1.85 19.18
N ARG A 334 16.06 1.17 19.92
CA ARG A 334 16.09 -0.30 19.98
C ARG A 334 15.44 -0.87 18.74
N ASP A 335 16.21 -1.57 17.92
CA ASP A 335 15.69 -2.07 16.65
C ASP A 335 14.95 -3.40 16.73
N GLU A 336 15.41 -4.29 17.62
CA GLU A 336 14.92 -5.67 17.75
C GLU A 336 13.82 -5.75 18.84
N VAL A 337 12.65 -5.20 18.53
CA VAL A 337 11.50 -5.19 19.45
C VAL A 337 10.25 -5.68 18.72
N ALA A 338 9.48 -6.56 19.34
CA ALA A 338 8.16 -6.97 18.85
C ALA A 338 7.13 -7.06 19.97
N ASN A 339 5.86 -6.90 19.61
CA ASN A 339 4.71 -7.14 20.46
C ASN A 339 4.26 -8.60 20.35
N ILE A 340 4.00 -9.27 21.47
CA ILE A 340 3.42 -10.62 21.45
C ILE A 340 1.93 -10.49 21.09
N ASN A 341 1.55 -11.02 19.92
CA ASN A 341 0.18 -10.93 19.41
C ASN A 341 -0.82 -11.56 20.38
N GLY A 342 -1.95 -10.90 20.62
CA GLY A 342 -3.02 -11.37 21.51
C GLY A 342 -2.72 -11.26 23.00
N GLY A 343 -1.48 -10.95 23.38
CA GLY A 343 -1.05 -10.80 24.77
C GLY A 343 -1.14 -12.09 25.58
N PHE A 344 -1.13 -11.92 26.90
CA PHE A 344 -1.18 -13.03 27.85
C PHE A 344 -2.47 -13.87 27.74
N LEU A 345 -3.61 -13.26 27.38
CA LEU A 345 -4.87 -13.99 27.18
C LEU A 345 -4.75 -15.05 26.08
N ARG A 346 -4.09 -14.72 24.96
CA ARG A 346 -3.83 -15.68 23.88
C ARG A 346 -2.80 -16.72 24.31
N TRP A 347 -1.70 -16.28 24.93
CA TRP A 347 -0.67 -17.16 25.46
C TRP A 347 -1.25 -18.24 26.39
N TYR A 348 -2.07 -17.82 27.34
CA TYR A 348 -2.74 -18.70 28.29
C TYR A 348 -3.79 -19.58 27.61
N GLY A 349 -4.59 -19.02 26.70
CA GLY A 349 -5.61 -19.76 25.95
C GLY A 349 -5.04 -20.87 25.06
N GLU A 350 -3.81 -20.71 24.57
CA GLU A 350 -3.07 -21.71 23.80
C GLU A 350 -2.31 -22.73 24.68
N GLY A 351 -2.35 -22.57 26.00
CA GLY A 351 -1.70 -23.49 26.95
C GLY A 351 -0.17 -23.41 26.92
N LEU A 352 0.38 -22.25 26.56
CA LEU A 352 1.83 -22.03 26.50
C LEU A 352 2.45 -21.94 27.91
N PRO A 353 3.77 -22.20 28.06
CA PRO A 353 4.42 -22.31 29.37
C PRO A 353 4.26 -21.06 30.23
N THR A 354 3.93 -21.28 31.50
CA THR A 354 3.83 -20.24 32.54
C THR A 354 4.45 -20.76 33.85
N SER A 355 4.90 -19.84 34.70
CA SER A 355 5.46 -20.09 36.04
C SER A 355 4.48 -19.75 37.15
#